data_AF-A0A838NIY3-F1
#
_entry.id   AF-A0A838NIY3-F1
#
_cell.length_a   1.000
_cell.length_b   1.000
_cell.length_c   1.000
_cell.angle_alpha   90.00
_cell.angle_beta   90.00
_cell.angle_gamma   90.00
#
_symmetry.space_group_name_H-M   'P 1'
#
loop_
_entity.id
_entity.type
_entity.pdbx_description
1 polymer ?
#
loop_
_entity_poly.entity_id
_entity_poly.type
_entity_poly.pdbx_seq_one_letter_code
_entity_poly.pdbx_strand_id
1 'polypeptide(L)' 'MAVPIQAFVADDAGQGLVEYALIIALVAIGLIAILTLLRNSIGNVFNRTRNTLNTVPSSSY' A
#
# COMPACT_ATOMS: atom_id res chain seq x y z
N MET A 1 -39.02 28.56 9.54
CA MET A 1 -38.30 27.87 8.46
C MET A 1 -38.13 26.43 8.88
N ALA A 2 -38.82 25.48 8.25
CA ALA A 2 -38.71 24.06 8.58
C ALA A 2 -37.67 23.41 7.67
N VAL A 3 -36.64 22.78 8.23
CA VAL A 3 -35.63 22.05 7.45
C VAL A 3 -36.26 20.75 6.95
N PRO A 4 -36.18 20.44 5.65
CA PRO A 4 -36.80 19.23 5.10
C PRO A 4 -36.08 17.97 5.58
N ILE A 5 -36.85 16.98 6.03
CA ILE A 5 -36.35 15.68 6.54
C ILE A 5 -35.42 14.97 5.55
N GLN A 6 -35.59 15.25 4.26
CA GLN A 6 -34.79 14.73 3.13
C GLN A 6 -33.32 15.14 3.22
N ALA A 7 -33.03 16.36 3.70
CA ALA A 7 -31.66 16.84 3.88
C ALA A 7 -30.93 16.08 5.00
N PHE A 8 -31.66 15.68 6.05
CA PHE A 8 -31.11 14.93 7.18
C PHE A 8 -30.76 13.49 6.80
N VAL A 9 -31.63 12.83 6.02
CA VAL A 9 -31.39 11.46 5.52
C VAL A 9 -30.24 11.42 4.50
N ALA A 10 -30.07 12.48 3.70
CA ALA A 10 -28.96 12.60 2.76
C ALA A 10 -27.60 12.78 3.47
N ASP A 11 -27.55 13.53 4.58
CA ASP A 11 -26.34 13.69 5.41
C ASP A 11 -25.89 12.35 6.03
N ASP A 12 -26.82 11.57 6.59
CA ASP A 12 -26.50 10.25 7.18
C ASP A 12 -26.03 9.22 6.14
N ALA A 13 -26.59 9.25 4.93
CA ALA A 13 -26.22 8.33 3.86
C ALA A 13 -24.78 8.55 3.34
N GLY A 14 -24.30 9.80 3.36
CA GLY A 14 -22.93 10.16 2.98
C GLY A 14 -21.91 9.98 4.10
N GLN A 15 -22.32 10.23 5.35
CA GLN A 15 -21.44 10.12 6.52
C GLN A 15 -20.91 8.70 6.73
N GLY A 16 -21.77 7.67 6.57
CA GLY A 16 -21.35 6.27 6.68
C GLY A 16 -20.36 5.84 5.58
N LEU A 17 -20.51 6.33 4.35
CA LEU A 17 -19.60 6.02 3.24
C LEU A 17 -18.22 6.66 3.42
N VAL A 18 -18.16 7.86 4.00
CA VAL A 18 -16.89 8.55 4.28
C VAL A 18 -16.09 7.83 5.35
N GLU A 19 -16.73 7.30 6.40
CA GLU A 19 -16.04 6.54 7.45
C GLU A 19 -15.36 5.28 6.90
N TYR A 20 -16.05 4.50 6.07
CA TYR A 20 -15.44 3.34 5.41
C TYR A 20 -14.34 3.73 4.42
N ALA A 21 -14.52 4.83 3.69
CA ALA A 21 -13.49 5.34 2.78
C ALA A 21 -12.20 5.74 3.53
N LEU A 22 -12.31 6.31 4.73
CA LEU A 22 -11.15 6.65 5.56
C LEU A 22 -10.40 5.41 6.07
N ILE A 23 -11.12 4.34 6.44
CA ILE A 23 -10.50 3.06 6.82
C ILE A 23 -9.75 2.46 5.61
N ILE A 24 -10.39 2.44 4.44
CA ILE A 24 -9.77 1.95 3.19
C ILE A 24 -8.52 2.77 2.85
N ALA A 25 -8.57 4.11 2.99
CA ALA A 25 -7.42 4.98 2.76
C ALA A 25 -6.26 4.67 3.72
N LEU A 26 -6.55 4.46 5.01
CA LEU A 26 -5.54 4.09 6.00
C LEU A 26 -4.89 2.73 5.69
N VAL A 27 -5.71 1.71 5.35
CA VAL A 27 -5.22 0.39 4.95
C VAL A 27 -4.38 0.48 3.69
N ALA A 28 -4.80 1.26 2.68
CA ALA A 28 -4.03 1.46 1.45
C ALA A 28 -2.65 2.06 1.73
N ILE A 29 -2.55 3.08 2.58
CA ILE A 29 -1.27 3.67 2.99
C ILE A 29 -0.38 2.62 3.69
N GLY A 30 -0.97 1.83 4.60
CA GLY A 30 -0.25 0.74 5.26
C GLY A 30 0.28 -0.32 4.29
N LEU A 31 -0.54 -0.73 3.32
CA LEU A 31 -0.15 -1.68 2.27
C LEU A 31 0.98 -1.13 1.40
N ILE A 32 0.92 0.15 0.99
CA ILE A 32 1.99 0.80 0.21
C ILE A 32 3.31 0.77 0.98
N ALA A 33 3.29 1.06 2.29
CA ALA A 33 4.48 1.02 3.13
C ALA A 33 5.08 -0.41 3.17
N ILE A 34 4.25 -1.42 3.43
CA ILE A 34 4.67 -2.83 3.49
C ILE A 34 5.23 -3.30 2.14
N LEU A 35 4.54 -3.01 1.04
CA LEU A 35 4.98 -3.40 -0.31
C LEU A 35 6.29 -2.72 -0.71
N THR A 36 6.52 -1.49 -0.27
CA THR A 36 7.79 -0.77 -0.52
C THR A 36 8.95 -1.44 0.22
N LEU A 37 8.75 -1.84 1.47
CA LEU A 37 9.76 -2.59 2.23
C LEU A 37 10.03 -3.96 1.60
N LEU A 38 8.98 -4.68 1.18
CA LEU A 38 9.08 -5.96 0.49
C LEU A 38 9.88 -5.84 -0.81
N ARG A 39 9.58 -4.82 -1.64
CA ARG A 39 10.34 -4.51 -2.86
C ARG A 39 11.83 -4.37 -2.58
N ASN A 40 12.19 -3.60 -1.55
CA ASN A 40 13.59 -3.37 -1.20
C ASN A 40 14.27 -4.65 -0.72
N SER A 41 13.60 -5.45 0.11
CA SER A 41 14.10 -6.74 0.60
C SER A 41 14.39 -7.70 -0.55
N ILE A 42 13.44 -7.84 -1.49
CA ILE A 42 13.62 -8.65 -2.71
C ILE A 42 14.81 -8.13 -3.51
N GLY A 43 14.90 -6.82 -3.74
CA GLY A 43 16.03 -6.21 -4.45
C GLY A 43 17.38 -6.51 -3.81
N ASN A 44 17.47 -6.46 -2.49
CA ASN A 44 18.69 -6.79 -1.76
C ASN A 44 19.11 -8.24 -1.94
N VAL A 45 18.16 -9.19 -1.92
CA VAL A 45 18.44 -10.61 -2.17
C VAL A 45 18.96 -10.81 -3.60
N PHE A 46 18.29 -10.24 -4.60
CA PHE A 46 18.73 -10.33 -6.00
C PHE A 46 20.11 -9.69 -6.21
N ASN A 47 20.37 -8.54 -5.62
CA ASN A 47 21.66 -7.87 -5.69
C ASN A 47 22.77 -8.73 -5.05
N ARG A 48 22.50 -9.33 -3.89
CA ARG A 48 23.45 -10.24 -3.25
C ARG A 48 23.75 -11.44 -4.13
N THR A 49 22.73 -12.07 -4.70
CA THR A 49 22.91 -13.20 -5.63
C THR A 49 23.72 -12.78 -6.85
N ARG A 50 23.40 -11.65 -7.47
CA ARG A 50 24.14 -11.10 -8.61
C ARG A 50 25.60 -10.85 -8.26
N ASN A 51 25.87 -10.27 -7.10
CA ASN A 51 27.23 -10.02 -6.64
C ASN A 51 27.98 -11.32 -6.45
N THR A 52 27.39 -12.31 -5.77
CA THR A 52 28.01 -13.63 -5.62
C THR A 52 28.38 -14.22 -6.98
N LEU A 53 27.44 -14.24 -7.93
CA LEU A 53 27.67 -14.78 -9.28
C LEU A 53 28.79 -14.04 -10.04
N ASN A 54 28.82 -12.70 -9.96
CA ASN A 54 29.89 -11.91 -10.61
C ASN A 54 31.25 -12.11 -9.95
N THR A 55 31.28 -12.43 -8.65
CA THR A 55 32.51 -12.67 -7.90
C THR A 55 32.96 -14.12 -7.93
N VAL A 56 32.18 -15.05 -8.53
CA VAL A 56 32.68 -16.40 -8.79
C VAL A 56 33.80 -16.24 -9.83
N PRO A 57 35.06 -16.55 -9.48
CA PRO A 57 36.13 -16.53 -10.45
C PRO A 57 35.72 -17.48 -11.57
N SER A 58 35.70 -17.00 -12.81
CA SER A 58 35.64 -17.89 -13.97
C SER A 58 36.92 -18.71 -13.91
N SER A 59 36.84 -19.88 -13.26
CA SER A 59 37.93 -20.85 -13.26
C SER A 59 38.13 -21.20 -14.71
N SER A 60 39.17 -20.61 -15.31
CA SER A 60 39.59 -20.86 -16.68
C SER A 60 40.11 -22.29 -16.72
N TYR A 61 39.20 -23.23 -16.90
CA TYR A 61 39.52 -24.53 -17.49
C TYR A 61 39.49 -24.36 -19.01
#